data_AF-A0A8E0V5H8-F1
#
_entry.id   AF-A0A8E0V5H8-F1
#
_cell.length_a   1.000
_cell.length_b   1.000
_cell.length_c   1.000
_cell.angle_alpha   90.00
_cell.angle_beta   90.00
_cell.angle_gamma   90.00
#
_symmetry.space_group_name_H-M   'P 1'
#
loop_
_entity.id
_entity.type
_entity.pdbx_description
1 polymer ?
#
loop_
_entity_poly.entity_id
_entity_poly.type
_entity_poly.pdbx_seq_one_letter_code
_entity_poly.pdbx_strand_id
1 'polypeptide(L)'
;MWATLDDPVAGVLESRYFESLNLPSCGICSWERSMTKNNFYKNARRRAAPPVPGTDRFPLVVKPENGCASQLIDEQSVCHNQAELEGALRRAEAMGIGDIKTYAESYNPVGRNSDDIAIQEYIDGEKYTCTVVQMGDACIALTPFKAGTKERTGTEKLKFDGETRIEQLRKKENPFLFERLQNVAIDAFVVSGCRGSNMGRDISLRAWPNGDVFTIEVDPQPAAFMPKGPSQDQPLVHSLPGGYPAVINIFIANYLLRNVAQRDVSAKIAASYDGFASKYDTSLDHDNTIAAAIRNLTDVYDFGGTVFDLACGTGVFGCVLAESNAASSRLLGFDISSKMANICRSTGVYEAVHIESMEQALLHCDCFAEGVDHIVCFTAIHFCALRSLHLFWSFASPWPRSP
;
A
#
# COMPACT_ATOMS: atom_id res chain seq x y z
N MET A 1 13.52 -7.33 8.00
CA MET A 1 13.35 -8.71 8.49
C MET A 1 12.14 -9.32 7.78
N TRP A 2 12.36 -10.38 6.99
CA TRP A 2 11.34 -11.06 6.18
C TRP A 2 11.32 -12.54 6.56
N ALA A 3 10.16 -13.05 6.96
CA ALA A 3 10.03 -14.36 7.61
C ALA A 3 8.57 -14.72 7.87
N THR A 4 8.33 -15.93 8.39
CA THR A 4 7.06 -16.36 8.98
C THR A 4 6.95 -15.94 10.45
N LEU A 5 5.91 -16.41 11.16
CA LEU A 5 5.67 -16.07 12.56
C LEU A 5 6.77 -16.62 13.50
N ASP A 6 7.15 -17.88 13.31
CA ASP A 6 8.11 -18.64 14.14
C ASP A 6 9.53 -18.71 13.57
N ASP A 7 9.87 -17.81 12.64
CA ASP A 7 11.22 -17.80 12.07
C ASP A 7 12.26 -17.45 13.15
N PRO A 8 13.32 -18.23 13.34
CA PRO A 8 14.27 -18.04 14.44
C PRO A 8 15.18 -16.81 14.28
N VAL A 9 15.11 -16.10 13.15
CA VAL A 9 15.94 -14.93 12.84
C VAL A 9 15.10 -13.67 12.64
N ALA A 10 13.89 -13.82 12.10
CA ALA A 10 13.03 -12.71 11.71
C ALA A 10 11.56 -12.90 12.10
N GLY A 11 11.29 -13.76 13.08
CA GLY A 11 9.97 -14.05 13.64
C GLY A 11 9.42 -12.92 14.52
N VAL A 12 8.31 -13.19 15.21
CA VAL A 12 7.61 -12.18 16.03
C VAL A 12 8.48 -11.70 17.18
N LEU A 13 9.22 -12.60 17.84
CA LEU A 13 10.05 -12.27 18.99
C LEU A 13 11.22 -11.38 18.58
N GLU A 14 11.86 -11.67 17.46
CA GLU A 14 12.98 -10.92 16.89
C GLU A 14 12.50 -9.55 16.42
N SER A 15 11.32 -9.48 15.78
CA SER A 15 10.65 -8.21 15.47
C SER A 15 10.43 -7.35 16.72
N ARG A 16 9.92 -7.93 17.83
CA ARG A 16 9.70 -7.18 19.08
C ARG A 16 11.00 -6.70 19.69
N TYR A 17 12.03 -7.54 19.69
CA TYR A 17 13.35 -7.14 20.17
C TYR A 17 13.89 -5.97 19.36
N PHE A 18 13.83 -6.04 18.03
CA PHE A 18 14.29 -4.96 17.16
C PHE A 18 13.51 -3.66 17.40
N GLU A 19 12.18 -3.73 17.54
CA GLU A 19 11.31 -2.60 17.86
C GLU A 19 11.67 -1.95 19.21
N SER A 20 12.05 -2.76 20.21
CA SER A 20 12.43 -2.26 21.54
C SER A 20 13.69 -1.39 21.53
N LEU A 21 14.53 -1.50 20.51
CA LEU A 21 15.72 -0.67 20.32
C LEU A 21 15.39 0.74 19.80
N ASN A 22 14.12 1.01 19.45
CA ASN A 22 13.66 2.27 18.88
C ASN A 22 14.47 2.70 17.63
N LEU A 23 14.91 1.71 16.85
CA LEU A 23 15.63 1.94 15.61
C LEU A 23 14.66 2.21 14.46
N PRO A 24 14.99 3.12 13.53
CA PRO A 24 14.19 3.33 12.33
C PRO A 24 14.01 2.03 11.53
N SER A 25 12.75 1.69 11.24
CA SER A 25 12.39 0.45 10.54
C SER A 25 11.25 0.66 9.54
N CYS A 26 11.51 0.28 8.30
CA CYS A 26 10.48 -0.01 7.31
C CYS A 26 10.32 -1.55 7.19
N GLY A 27 10.34 -2.27 8.31
CA GLY A 27 10.08 -3.70 8.35
C GLY A 27 8.62 -4.01 8.66
N ILE A 28 8.26 -5.30 8.56
CA ILE A 28 7.00 -5.80 9.10
C ILE A 28 7.07 -5.74 10.63
N CYS A 29 6.11 -5.06 11.24
CA CYS A 29 6.03 -4.96 12.69
C CYS A 29 5.62 -6.30 13.35
N SER A 30 6.00 -6.49 14.60
CA SER A 30 5.71 -7.70 15.36
C SER A 30 4.21 -7.97 15.50
N TRP A 31 3.41 -6.92 15.71
CA TRP A 31 1.96 -7.00 15.80
C TRP A 31 1.33 -7.38 14.46
N GLU A 32 1.86 -6.90 13.33
CA GLU A 32 1.41 -7.31 11.99
C GLU A 32 1.71 -8.78 11.75
N ARG A 33 2.89 -9.23 12.15
CA ARG A 33 3.31 -10.62 12.01
C ARG A 33 2.51 -11.56 12.91
N SER A 34 1.99 -11.05 14.03
CA SER A 34 1.06 -11.75 14.91
C SER A 34 -0.37 -11.78 14.36
N MET A 35 -0.64 -11.15 13.22
CA MET A 35 -1.94 -11.25 12.57
C MET A 35 -2.08 -12.57 11.83
N THR A 36 -3.30 -13.05 11.91
CA THR A 36 -3.70 -14.44 11.75
C THR A 36 -4.80 -14.49 10.72
N LYS A 37 -4.94 -15.60 9.98
CA LYS A 37 -6.03 -15.74 9.01
C LYS A 37 -7.40 -15.61 9.69
N ASN A 38 -7.57 -16.19 10.86
CA ASN A 38 -8.80 -16.09 11.64
C ASN A 38 -9.07 -14.67 12.14
N ASN A 39 -8.02 -13.95 12.59
CA ASN A 39 -8.14 -12.52 12.93
C ASN A 39 -8.62 -11.69 11.74
N PHE A 40 -8.08 -11.94 10.55
CA PHE A 40 -8.52 -11.29 9.32
C PHE A 40 -10.00 -11.60 9.00
N TYR A 41 -10.40 -12.87 8.96
CA TYR A 41 -11.79 -13.23 8.64
C TYR A 41 -12.79 -12.66 9.64
N LYS A 42 -12.46 -12.68 10.93
CA LYS A 42 -13.30 -12.09 11.98
C LYS A 42 -13.49 -10.60 11.75
N ASN A 43 -12.42 -9.87 11.42
CA ASN A 43 -12.50 -8.45 11.13
C ASN A 43 -13.30 -8.16 9.86
N ALA A 44 -13.13 -8.97 8.80
CA ALA A 44 -13.85 -8.84 7.54
C ALA A 44 -15.34 -9.07 7.71
N ARG A 45 -15.73 -10.15 8.39
CA ARG A 45 -17.13 -10.45 8.71
C ARG A 45 -17.76 -9.37 9.58
N ARG A 46 -17.03 -8.86 10.59
CA ARG A 46 -17.52 -7.76 11.44
C ARG A 46 -17.82 -6.49 10.65
N ARG A 47 -17.05 -6.20 9.60
CA ARG A 47 -17.23 -5.03 8.73
C ARG A 47 -18.12 -5.29 7.52
N ALA A 48 -18.53 -6.54 7.30
CA ALA A 48 -19.14 -7.01 6.05
C ALA A 48 -18.33 -6.67 4.79
N ALA A 49 -17.01 -6.51 4.93
CA ALA A 49 -16.07 -6.18 3.86
C ALA A 49 -14.62 -6.51 4.29
N PRO A 50 -13.74 -6.98 3.38
CA PRO A 50 -14.09 -7.45 2.04
C PRO A 50 -14.95 -8.72 2.09
N PRO A 51 -15.57 -9.15 0.97
CA PRO A 51 -16.18 -10.46 0.88
C PRO A 51 -15.14 -11.55 1.17
N VAL A 52 -15.42 -12.40 2.15
CA VAL A 52 -14.59 -13.55 2.51
C VAL A 52 -15.43 -14.82 2.43
N PRO A 53 -14.84 -16.00 2.19
CA PRO A 53 -15.60 -17.24 2.14
C PRO A 53 -16.31 -17.55 3.47
N GLY A 54 -17.45 -18.24 3.37
CA GLY A 54 -18.20 -18.75 4.52
C GLY A 54 -17.45 -19.88 5.23
N THR A 55 -18.10 -20.54 6.18
CA THR A 55 -17.50 -21.63 6.97
C THR A 55 -18.35 -22.90 7.01
N ASP A 56 -19.54 -22.88 6.41
CA ASP A 56 -20.59 -23.86 6.74
C ASP A 56 -21.02 -24.71 5.56
N ARG A 57 -20.69 -24.31 4.33
CA ARG A 57 -21.08 -25.06 3.12
C ARG A 57 -19.88 -25.79 2.55
N PHE A 58 -20.07 -27.06 2.24
CA PHE A 58 -19.06 -27.83 1.52
C PHE A 58 -19.04 -27.46 0.03
N PRO A 59 -17.88 -27.54 -0.65
CA PRO A 59 -16.59 -27.96 -0.12
C PRO A 59 -15.94 -26.91 0.82
N LEU A 60 -15.27 -27.39 1.86
CA LEU A 60 -14.49 -26.60 2.80
C LEU A 60 -12.99 -26.88 2.59
N VAL A 61 -12.14 -25.87 2.75
CA VAL A 61 -10.68 -26.05 2.80
C VAL A 61 -10.17 -25.82 4.22
N VAL A 62 -9.31 -26.73 4.68
CA VAL A 62 -8.59 -26.66 5.96
C VAL A 62 -7.17 -26.22 5.67
N LYS A 63 -6.70 -25.16 6.33
CA LYS A 63 -5.33 -24.67 6.17
C LYS A 63 -4.75 -24.22 7.51
N PRO A 64 -3.41 -24.26 7.69
CA PRO A 64 -2.79 -23.69 8.87
C PRO A 64 -3.09 -22.20 8.98
N GLU A 65 -3.30 -21.72 10.19
CA GLU A 65 -3.56 -20.30 10.45
C GLU A 65 -2.33 -19.43 10.09
N ASN A 66 -1.15 -19.82 10.54
CA ASN A 66 0.11 -19.08 10.33
C ASN A 66 0.94 -19.52 9.13
N GLY A 67 0.43 -20.47 8.33
CA GLY A 67 1.12 -20.95 7.13
C GLY A 67 1.19 -19.91 6.03
N CYS A 68 2.26 -19.94 5.23
CA CYS A 68 2.41 -19.16 4.01
C CYS A 68 2.64 -20.07 2.80
N ALA A 69 2.42 -19.57 1.59
CA ALA A 69 2.81 -20.25 0.35
C ALA A 69 2.21 -21.66 0.16
N SER A 70 0.99 -21.87 0.65
CA SER A 70 0.32 -23.18 0.62
C SER A 70 1.09 -24.29 1.35
N GLN A 71 1.96 -23.94 2.30
CA GLN A 71 2.59 -24.94 3.17
C GLN A 71 1.52 -25.76 3.88
N LEU A 72 1.67 -27.09 3.83
CA LEU A 72 0.77 -28.08 4.44
C LEU A 72 -0.65 -28.09 3.84
N ILE A 73 -0.84 -27.56 2.62
CA ILE A 73 -2.08 -27.70 1.84
C ILE A 73 -1.84 -28.72 0.73
N ASP A 74 -2.72 -29.72 0.65
CA ASP A 74 -2.73 -30.79 -0.34
C ASP A 74 -4.17 -31.12 -0.81
N GLU A 75 -4.33 -32.12 -1.66
CA GLU A 75 -5.66 -32.54 -2.16
C GLU A 75 -6.62 -32.91 -1.04
N GLN A 76 -6.11 -33.42 0.08
CA GLN A 76 -6.94 -33.83 1.21
C GLN A 76 -7.32 -32.65 2.11
N SER A 77 -6.79 -31.47 1.85
CA SER A 77 -7.12 -30.22 2.56
C SER A 77 -8.46 -29.67 2.10
N VAL A 78 -8.93 -30.02 0.89
CA VAL A 78 -10.29 -29.73 0.42
C VAL A 78 -11.20 -30.89 0.79
N CYS A 79 -12.17 -30.60 1.64
CA CYS A 79 -13.13 -31.55 2.20
C CYS A 79 -14.50 -31.29 1.56
N HIS A 80 -15.12 -32.30 0.98
CA HIS A 80 -16.45 -32.24 0.35
C HIS A 80 -17.59 -32.62 1.29
N ASN A 81 -17.27 -33.16 2.47
CA ASN A 81 -18.24 -33.56 3.48
C ASN A 81 -17.63 -33.55 4.89
N GLN A 82 -18.48 -33.78 5.88
CA GLN A 82 -18.12 -33.76 7.30
C GLN A 82 -17.08 -34.81 7.69
N ALA A 83 -17.13 -36.01 7.10
CA ALA A 83 -16.18 -37.08 7.41
C ALA A 83 -14.77 -36.75 6.89
N GLU A 84 -14.67 -36.15 5.70
CA GLU A 84 -13.42 -35.65 5.15
C GLU A 84 -12.85 -34.50 5.99
N LEU A 85 -13.70 -33.58 6.44
CA LEU A 85 -13.31 -32.49 7.34
C LEU A 85 -12.71 -33.03 8.64
N GLU A 86 -13.40 -33.96 9.31
CA GLU A 86 -12.88 -34.61 10.52
C GLU A 86 -11.57 -35.36 10.26
N GLY A 87 -11.42 -35.97 9.08
CA GLY A 87 -10.17 -36.57 8.63
C GLY A 87 -9.04 -35.56 8.51
N ALA A 88 -9.31 -34.41 7.88
CA ALA A 88 -8.34 -33.33 7.71
C ALA A 88 -7.91 -32.69 9.04
N LEU A 89 -8.86 -32.50 9.97
CA LEU A 89 -8.57 -31.97 11.30
C LEU A 89 -7.62 -32.88 12.09
N ARG A 90 -7.86 -34.20 12.06
CA ARG A 90 -6.96 -35.20 12.69
C ARG A 90 -5.56 -35.22 12.06
N ARG A 91 -5.43 -34.90 10.76
CA ARG A 91 -4.12 -34.81 10.12
C ARG A 91 -3.40 -33.51 10.46
N ALA A 92 -4.11 -32.38 10.49
CA ALA A 92 -3.54 -31.10 10.91
C ALA A 92 -2.98 -31.18 12.34
N GLU A 93 -3.68 -31.88 13.23
CA GLU A 93 -3.25 -32.23 14.59
C GLU A 93 -1.93 -33.01 14.62
N ALA A 94 -1.63 -33.84 13.60
CA ALA A 94 -0.39 -34.62 13.52
C ALA A 94 0.83 -33.84 12.97
N MET A 95 0.65 -32.60 12.48
CA MET A 95 1.70 -31.85 11.73
C MET A 95 2.45 -30.77 12.54
N GLY A 96 2.23 -30.66 13.85
CA GLY A 96 3.05 -29.79 14.73
C GLY A 96 4.46 -30.33 14.94
N ILE A 97 5.47 -29.73 14.30
CA ILE A 97 6.86 -30.24 14.18
C ILE A 97 7.58 -30.34 15.55
N GLY A 98 8.17 -31.52 15.82
CA GLY A 98 9.20 -31.74 16.84
C GLY A 98 9.64 -33.21 17.00
N ASP A 99 8.71 -34.09 17.39
CA ASP A 99 8.93 -35.54 17.49
C ASP A 99 7.58 -36.28 17.48
N ILE A 100 7.30 -37.00 16.39
CA ILE A 100 6.03 -37.66 16.08
C ILE A 100 5.62 -38.68 17.17
N LYS A 101 6.59 -39.26 17.88
CA LYS A 101 6.34 -40.38 18.80
C LYS A 101 5.98 -39.94 20.21
N THR A 102 6.61 -38.88 20.71
CA THR A 102 6.39 -38.32 22.06
C THR A 102 5.11 -37.45 22.13
N TYR A 103 4.71 -36.88 20.98
CA TYR A 103 3.49 -36.07 20.85
C TYR A 103 2.20 -36.91 20.85
N ALA A 104 2.20 -38.07 20.19
CA ALA A 104 1.06 -38.99 20.17
C ALA A 104 0.62 -39.46 21.56
N GLU A 105 1.53 -39.40 22.54
CA GLU A 105 1.28 -39.80 23.93
C GLU A 105 0.81 -38.64 24.83
N SER A 106 0.71 -37.39 24.33
CA SER A 106 0.58 -36.20 25.16
C SER A 106 -0.42 -35.10 24.72
N TYR A 107 -1.68 -35.44 24.40
CA TYR A 107 -2.93 -34.64 24.70
C TYR A 107 -3.96 -34.37 23.56
N ASN A 108 -5.23 -34.34 24.04
CA ASN A 108 -6.51 -33.65 23.72
C ASN A 108 -6.89 -33.13 22.30
N PRO A 109 -8.18 -33.30 21.88
CA PRO A 109 -8.63 -33.18 20.50
C PRO A 109 -8.79 -31.74 19.98
N VAL A 110 -8.17 -31.46 18.83
CA VAL A 110 -8.36 -30.24 18.03
C VAL A 110 -9.78 -30.22 17.41
N GLY A 111 -10.64 -29.34 17.89
CA GLY A 111 -11.99 -29.11 17.34
C GLY A 111 -12.06 -27.97 16.32
N ARG A 112 -13.23 -27.76 15.70
CA ARG A 112 -13.55 -26.69 14.73
C ARG A 112 -13.28 -25.25 15.24
N ASN A 113 -13.03 -25.10 16.55
CA ASN A 113 -12.76 -23.83 17.24
C ASN A 113 -11.28 -23.64 17.59
N SER A 114 -10.37 -24.44 17.04
CA SER A 114 -8.93 -24.22 17.23
C SER A 114 -8.48 -22.93 16.53
N ASP A 115 -7.64 -22.18 17.22
CA ASP A 115 -7.04 -20.95 16.66
C ASP A 115 -5.93 -21.28 15.64
N ASP A 116 -5.36 -22.48 15.66
CA ASP A 116 -4.19 -22.88 14.85
C ASP A 116 -4.53 -23.23 13.39
N ILE A 117 -5.82 -23.37 13.07
CA ILE A 117 -6.32 -23.72 11.75
C ILE A 117 -7.38 -22.72 11.28
N ALA A 118 -7.42 -22.50 9.97
CA ALA A 118 -8.50 -21.80 9.30
C ALA A 118 -9.31 -22.79 8.47
N ILE A 119 -10.63 -22.79 8.68
CA ILE A 119 -11.60 -23.54 7.88
C ILE A 119 -12.43 -22.50 7.11
N GLN A 120 -12.61 -22.70 5.81
CA GLN A 120 -13.38 -21.79 4.98
C GLN A 120 -14.02 -22.52 3.79
N GLU A 121 -15.08 -21.96 3.22
CA GLU A 121 -15.64 -22.39 1.94
C GLU A 121 -14.55 -22.35 0.85
N TYR A 122 -14.45 -23.44 0.09
CA TYR A 122 -13.61 -23.49 -1.10
C TYR A 122 -14.33 -22.75 -2.24
N ILE A 123 -13.70 -21.68 -2.72
CA ILE A 123 -14.23 -20.89 -3.83
C ILE A 123 -13.66 -21.47 -5.12
N ASP A 124 -14.50 -22.14 -5.89
CA ASP A 124 -14.13 -22.64 -7.21
C ASP A 124 -14.19 -21.51 -8.25
N GLY A 125 -13.13 -20.70 -8.25
CA GLY A 125 -12.98 -19.53 -9.11
C GLY A 125 -11.53 -19.30 -9.47
N GLU A 126 -11.31 -18.42 -10.44
CA GLU A 126 -9.97 -18.08 -10.92
C GLU A 126 -9.17 -17.37 -9.83
N LYS A 127 -7.89 -17.72 -9.70
CA LYS A 127 -7.00 -17.19 -8.67
C LYS A 127 -6.32 -15.91 -9.15
N TYR A 128 -6.42 -14.86 -8.34
CA TYR A 128 -5.75 -13.60 -8.56
C TYR A 128 -4.91 -13.19 -7.35
N THR A 129 -3.90 -12.36 -7.59
CA THR A 129 -3.14 -11.67 -6.56
C THR A 129 -3.15 -10.18 -6.88
N CYS A 130 -3.31 -9.35 -5.86
CA CYS A 130 -3.16 -7.90 -5.99
C CYS A 130 -2.28 -7.38 -4.85
N THR A 131 -1.20 -6.70 -5.20
CA THR A 131 -0.31 -6.06 -4.22
C THR A 131 -0.89 -4.72 -3.82
N VAL A 132 -1.02 -4.47 -2.51
CA VAL A 132 -1.43 -3.17 -1.97
C VAL A 132 -0.27 -2.52 -1.25
N VAL A 133 0.04 -1.28 -1.59
CA VAL A 133 1.13 -0.48 -1.01
C VAL A 133 0.53 0.65 -0.18
N GLN A 134 0.87 0.73 1.11
CA GLN A 134 0.49 1.87 1.94
C GLN A 134 1.25 3.13 1.52
N MET A 135 0.55 4.27 1.51
CA MET A 135 1.08 5.60 1.23
C MET A 135 0.51 6.60 2.22
N GLY A 136 1.27 6.94 3.26
CA GLY A 136 0.79 7.75 4.37
C GLY A 136 -0.47 7.14 5.00
N ASP A 137 -1.57 7.88 4.88
CA ASP A 137 -2.90 7.58 5.41
C ASP A 137 -3.72 6.72 4.43
N ALA A 138 -3.31 6.75 3.16
CA ALA A 138 -3.93 6.07 2.03
C ALA A 138 -3.19 4.77 1.68
N CYS A 139 -3.68 4.10 0.64
CA CYS A 139 -3.04 2.95 0.03
C CYS A 139 -3.43 2.85 -1.44
N ILE A 140 -2.53 2.29 -2.25
CA ILE A 140 -2.81 1.98 -3.64
C ILE A 140 -2.82 0.47 -3.83
N ALA A 141 -3.75 -0.02 -4.65
CA ALA A 141 -3.67 -1.35 -5.22
C ALA A 141 -2.93 -1.27 -6.55
N LEU A 142 -1.92 -2.13 -6.73
CA LEU A 142 -1.23 -2.29 -8.00
C LEU A 142 -2.08 -3.11 -8.98
N THR A 143 -1.56 -3.32 -10.20
CA THR A 143 -2.24 -4.17 -11.19
C THR A 143 -2.52 -5.55 -10.59
N PRO A 144 -3.75 -6.09 -10.70
CA PRO A 144 -4.02 -7.47 -10.37
C PRO A 144 -3.36 -8.42 -11.36
N PHE A 145 -2.95 -9.59 -10.86
CA PHE A 145 -2.38 -10.66 -11.68
C PHE A 145 -3.18 -11.93 -11.51
N LYS A 146 -3.36 -12.65 -12.61
CA LYS A 146 -3.94 -13.99 -12.61
C LYS A 146 -2.83 -15.01 -12.38
N ALA A 147 -3.01 -15.88 -11.39
CA ALA A 147 -2.11 -17.00 -11.16
C ALA A 147 -2.60 -18.19 -12.00
N GLY A 148 -1.88 -18.52 -13.07
CA GLY A 148 -2.12 -19.69 -13.89
C GLY A 148 -1.20 -20.85 -13.48
N THR A 149 -1.77 -21.93 -12.96
CA THR A 149 -1.09 -23.23 -12.93
C THR A 149 -1.53 -24.02 -14.16
N LYS A 150 -0.61 -24.76 -14.80
CA LYS A 150 -1.05 -25.75 -15.79
C LYS A 150 -1.95 -26.76 -15.07
N GLU A 151 -3.20 -26.88 -15.50
CA GLU A 151 -4.11 -27.93 -15.05
C GLU A 151 -3.45 -29.29 -15.28
N ARG A 152 -2.99 -29.91 -14.19
CA ARG A 152 -2.91 -31.36 -14.07
C ARG A 152 -3.89 -31.72 -12.96
N THR A 153 -5.08 -32.14 -13.39
CA THR A 153 -6.06 -32.96 -12.66
C THR A 153 -5.79 -33.05 -11.14
N GLY A 154 -6.47 -32.24 -10.34
CA GLY A 154 -6.63 -32.46 -8.90
C GLY A 154 -5.60 -31.86 -7.96
N THR A 155 -4.40 -31.47 -8.43
CA THR A 155 -3.35 -30.98 -7.52
C THR A 155 -3.32 -29.45 -7.40
N GLU A 156 -3.63 -28.89 -6.22
CA GLU A 156 -3.24 -27.52 -5.87
C GLU A 156 -1.69 -27.46 -5.79
N LYS A 157 -1.05 -27.05 -6.89
CA LYS A 157 0.41 -26.81 -6.89
C LYS A 157 0.76 -25.62 -6.00
N LEU A 158 1.89 -25.74 -5.29
CA LEU A 158 2.47 -24.70 -4.44
C LEU A 158 2.65 -23.39 -5.24
N LYS A 159 2.44 -22.24 -4.57
CA LYS A 159 2.57 -20.87 -5.12
C LYS A 159 3.94 -20.59 -5.79
N PHE A 160 4.94 -21.42 -5.54
CA PHE A 160 6.32 -21.31 -6.03
C PHE A 160 6.77 -22.46 -6.96
N ASP A 161 5.84 -23.27 -7.50
CA ASP A 161 6.22 -24.22 -8.54
C ASP A 161 6.77 -23.48 -9.77
N GLY A 162 7.87 -23.98 -10.35
CA GLY A 162 8.54 -23.39 -11.50
C GLY A 162 7.65 -23.31 -12.76
N GLU A 163 6.52 -24.02 -12.76
CA GLU A 163 5.51 -23.99 -13.82
C GLU A 163 4.40 -22.94 -13.60
N THR A 164 4.33 -22.31 -12.43
CA THR A 164 3.33 -21.27 -12.14
C THR A 164 3.62 -20.04 -13.01
N ARG A 165 2.65 -19.66 -13.83
CA ARG A 165 2.72 -18.46 -14.66
C ARG A 165 1.85 -17.38 -14.05
N ILE A 166 2.43 -16.20 -13.89
CA ILE A 166 1.71 -15.01 -13.48
C ILE A 166 1.38 -14.22 -14.74
N GLU A 167 0.10 -13.99 -15.00
CA GLU A 167 -0.37 -13.20 -16.13
C GLU A 167 -0.92 -11.87 -15.63
N GLN A 168 -0.45 -10.78 -16.24
CA GLN A 168 -0.92 -9.44 -15.90
C GLN A 168 -2.33 -9.24 -16.44
N LEU A 169 -3.28 -8.85 -15.57
CA LEU A 169 -4.61 -8.47 -16.02
C LEU A 169 -4.54 -7.07 -16.64
N ARG A 170 -5.02 -6.91 -17.88
CA ARG A 170 -5.07 -5.59 -18.52
C ARG A 170 -6.41 -4.93 -18.26
N LYS A 171 -6.40 -3.69 -17.74
CA LYS A 171 -7.62 -2.92 -17.45
C LYS A 171 -8.53 -2.79 -18.68
N LYS A 172 -7.98 -2.68 -19.89
CA LYS A 172 -8.77 -2.55 -21.13
C LYS A 172 -9.57 -3.80 -21.50
N GLU A 173 -9.13 -4.99 -21.07
CA GLU A 173 -9.77 -6.25 -21.41
C GLU A 173 -10.99 -6.52 -20.53
N ASN A 174 -10.90 -6.18 -19.24
CA ASN A 174 -12.03 -6.27 -18.31
C ASN A 174 -11.91 -5.20 -17.21
N PRO A 175 -12.37 -3.97 -17.47
CA PRO A 175 -12.19 -2.85 -16.54
C PRO A 175 -12.96 -3.06 -15.23
N PHE A 176 -14.14 -3.69 -15.30
CA PHE A 176 -14.97 -3.95 -14.13
C PHE A 176 -14.29 -4.93 -13.15
N LEU A 177 -13.80 -6.07 -13.65
CA LEU A 177 -13.09 -7.04 -12.81
C LEU A 177 -11.80 -6.45 -12.25
N PHE A 178 -11.06 -5.69 -13.07
CA PHE A 178 -9.82 -5.04 -12.66
C PHE A 178 -10.04 -4.11 -11.46
N GLU A 179 -11.00 -3.19 -11.56
CA GLU A 179 -11.32 -2.25 -10.48
C GLU A 179 -11.90 -2.97 -9.26
N ARG A 180 -12.73 -4.00 -9.47
CA ARG A 180 -13.29 -4.81 -8.38
C ARG A 180 -12.19 -5.53 -7.58
N LEU A 181 -11.21 -6.13 -8.26
CA LEU A 181 -10.07 -6.79 -7.61
C LEU A 181 -9.25 -5.80 -6.79
N GLN A 182 -8.97 -4.61 -7.32
CA GLN A 182 -8.23 -3.55 -6.61
C GLN A 182 -8.98 -3.06 -5.37
N ASN A 183 -10.27 -2.78 -5.49
CA ASN A 183 -11.09 -2.30 -4.38
C ASN A 183 -11.18 -3.35 -3.27
N VAL A 184 -11.44 -4.62 -3.62
CA VAL A 184 -11.48 -5.72 -2.63
C VAL A 184 -10.12 -5.94 -1.98
N ALA A 185 -9.01 -5.75 -2.71
CA ALA A 185 -7.67 -5.83 -2.14
C ALA A 185 -7.40 -4.71 -1.13
N ILE A 186 -7.80 -3.47 -1.44
CA ILE A 186 -7.70 -2.32 -0.53
C ILE A 186 -8.51 -2.58 0.75
N ASP A 187 -9.75 -3.03 0.62
CA ASP A 187 -10.59 -3.38 1.76
C ASP A 187 -9.93 -4.46 2.63
N ALA A 188 -9.39 -5.52 2.00
CA ALA A 188 -8.66 -6.56 2.70
C ALA A 188 -7.48 -6.02 3.50
N PHE A 189 -6.66 -5.18 2.87
CA PHE A 189 -5.49 -4.53 3.50
C PHE A 189 -5.88 -3.64 4.69
N VAL A 190 -6.98 -2.89 4.56
CA VAL A 190 -7.46 -2.01 5.63
C VAL A 190 -8.02 -2.80 6.82
N VAL A 191 -8.62 -3.95 6.56
CA VAL A 191 -9.29 -4.79 7.56
C VAL A 191 -8.32 -5.75 8.28
N SER A 192 -7.24 -6.15 7.62
CA SER A 192 -6.16 -6.96 8.21
C SER A 192 -5.35 -6.22 9.28
N GLY A 193 -5.68 -4.96 9.57
CA GLY A 193 -4.96 -4.14 10.52
C GLY A 193 -3.63 -3.64 9.99
N CYS A 194 -3.26 -3.92 8.73
CA CYS A 194 -2.00 -3.47 8.15
C CYS A 194 -1.90 -1.94 8.00
N ARG A 195 -2.98 -1.17 8.24
CA ARG A 195 -2.89 0.28 8.42
C ARG A 195 -2.04 0.60 9.65
N GLY A 196 -0.87 1.18 9.42
CA GLY A 196 0.15 1.33 10.46
C GLY A 196 1.43 0.59 10.10
N SER A 197 1.39 -0.24 9.06
CA SER A 197 2.57 -0.77 8.41
C SER A 197 3.26 0.28 7.60
N ASN A 198 4.59 0.27 7.57
CA ASN A 198 5.32 1.07 6.60
C ASN A 198 5.39 0.36 5.25
N MET A 199 4.79 -0.82 5.10
CA MET A 199 4.97 -1.75 3.99
C MET A 199 3.69 -1.99 3.17
N GLY A 200 3.87 -2.64 2.01
CA GLY A 200 2.79 -3.23 1.23
C GLY A 200 2.60 -4.74 1.48
N ARG A 201 1.49 -5.30 1.00
CA ARG A 201 1.08 -6.71 1.17
C ARG A 201 0.54 -7.27 -0.13
N ASP A 202 0.75 -8.56 -0.34
CA ASP A 202 0.04 -9.30 -1.38
C ASP A 202 -1.29 -9.81 -0.85
N ILE A 203 -2.36 -9.56 -1.60
CA ILE A 203 -3.70 -10.02 -1.30
C ILE A 203 -4.05 -11.14 -2.26
N SER A 204 -4.33 -12.32 -1.71
CA SER A 204 -4.78 -13.48 -2.49
C SER A 204 -6.30 -13.44 -2.64
N LEU A 205 -6.75 -13.48 -3.88
CA LEU A 205 -8.14 -13.29 -4.29
C LEU A 205 -8.61 -14.48 -5.14
N ARG A 206 -9.90 -14.76 -5.12
CA ARG A 206 -10.56 -15.60 -6.14
C ARG A 206 -11.77 -14.89 -6.71
N ALA A 207 -11.97 -15.03 -8.02
CA ALA A 207 -13.14 -14.47 -8.68
C ALA A 207 -13.95 -15.53 -9.42
N TRP A 208 -15.28 -15.45 -9.31
CA TRP A 208 -16.20 -16.25 -10.10
C TRP A 208 -16.41 -15.66 -11.50
N PRO A 209 -16.90 -16.46 -12.46
CA PRO A 209 -17.21 -15.98 -13.82
C PRO A 209 -18.21 -14.82 -13.88
N ASN A 210 -19.05 -14.67 -12.85
CA ASN A 210 -20.01 -13.57 -12.73
C ASN A 210 -19.37 -12.24 -12.27
N GLY A 211 -18.08 -12.23 -11.94
CA GLY A 211 -17.35 -11.05 -11.48
C GLY A 211 -17.33 -10.85 -9.96
N ASP A 212 -17.95 -11.74 -9.19
CA ASP A 212 -17.83 -11.69 -7.72
C ASP A 212 -16.41 -12.05 -7.30
N VAL A 213 -15.83 -11.25 -6.39
CA VAL A 213 -14.46 -11.38 -5.90
C VAL A 213 -14.47 -11.62 -4.40
N PHE A 214 -13.71 -12.62 -3.97
CA PHE A 214 -13.53 -13.00 -2.57
C PHE A 214 -12.06 -12.90 -2.17
N THR A 215 -11.80 -12.33 -1.00
CA THR A 215 -10.47 -12.37 -0.40
C THR A 215 -10.25 -13.72 0.28
N ILE A 216 -9.24 -14.44 -0.19
CA ILE A 216 -8.84 -15.73 0.38
C ILE A 216 -7.90 -15.53 1.56
N GLU A 217 -6.91 -14.66 1.43
CA GLU A 217 -5.98 -14.33 2.52
C GLU A 217 -5.18 -13.06 2.22
N VAL A 218 -4.65 -12.47 3.28
CA VAL A 218 -3.66 -11.39 3.22
C VAL A 218 -2.33 -12.02 3.58
N ASP A 219 -1.39 -12.03 2.64
CA ASP A 219 -0.09 -12.66 2.86
C ASP A 219 0.70 -11.84 3.90
N PRO A 220 1.24 -12.48 4.96
CA PRO A 220 2.04 -11.79 5.97
C PRO A 220 3.45 -11.45 5.47
N GLN A 221 3.78 -11.82 4.23
CA GLN A 221 5.00 -11.41 3.54
C GLN A 221 4.75 -10.04 2.86
N PRO A 222 5.76 -9.17 2.73
CA PRO A 222 5.57 -7.91 2.04
C PRO A 222 5.26 -8.18 0.55
N ALA A 223 4.82 -7.15 -0.18
CA ALA A 223 4.95 -7.11 -1.63
C ALA A 223 6.32 -7.68 -1.99
N ALA A 224 6.35 -8.83 -2.68
CA ALA A 224 7.58 -9.60 -2.80
C ALA A 224 8.72 -8.71 -3.34
N PHE A 225 9.94 -8.95 -2.85
CA PHE A 225 11.19 -8.40 -3.39
C PHE A 225 12.02 -9.59 -3.92
N MET A 226 11.43 -10.37 -4.80
CA MET A 226 12.06 -11.43 -5.56
C MET A 226 12.59 -10.88 -6.90
N PRO A 227 13.86 -10.45 -6.97
CA PRO A 227 14.40 -9.82 -8.18
C PRO A 227 14.51 -10.79 -9.37
N LYS A 228 14.42 -12.10 -9.15
CA LYS A 228 14.53 -13.16 -10.16
C LYS A 228 13.56 -14.31 -9.88
N GLY A 229 13.09 -14.97 -10.94
CA GLY A 229 12.31 -16.20 -10.87
C GLY A 229 10.91 -16.06 -11.50
N PRO A 230 10.14 -17.16 -11.54
CA PRO A 230 8.78 -17.17 -12.09
C PRO A 230 7.80 -16.30 -11.29
N SER A 231 8.11 -16.05 -10.02
CA SER A 231 7.37 -15.16 -9.11
C SER A 231 8.06 -13.80 -8.95
N GLN A 232 8.84 -13.35 -9.94
CA GLN A 232 9.45 -12.01 -9.93
C GLN A 232 8.37 -10.95 -9.69
N ASP A 233 8.73 -9.83 -9.06
CA ASP A 233 7.77 -8.80 -8.62
C ASP A 233 7.28 -7.92 -9.78
N GLN A 234 6.72 -8.58 -10.79
CA GLN A 234 6.02 -8.03 -11.94
C GLN A 234 4.99 -6.96 -11.54
N PRO A 235 4.21 -7.09 -10.44
CA PRO A 235 3.35 -6.02 -9.97
C PRO A 235 4.10 -4.71 -9.72
N LEU A 236 5.22 -4.77 -9.00
CA LEU A 236 6.02 -3.60 -8.65
C LEU A 236 6.70 -3.02 -9.88
N VAL A 237 7.31 -3.88 -10.71
CA VAL A 237 8.08 -3.46 -11.89
C VAL A 237 7.18 -2.83 -12.97
N HIS A 238 5.98 -3.36 -13.19
CA HIS A 238 5.12 -2.93 -14.31
C HIS A 238 4.04 -1.94 -13.91
N SER A 239 3.66 -1.88 -12.64
CA SER A 239 2.48 -1.11 -12.21
C SER A 239 2.83 0.07 -11.31
N LEU A 240 4.01 0.08 -10.71
CA LEU A 240 4.45 1.22 -9.91
C LEU A 240 5.53 2.00 -10.68
N PRO A 241 5.27 3.27 -11.03
CA PRO A 241 6.29 4.14 -11.59
C PRO A 241 7.52 4.19 -10.70
N GLY A 242 8.70 4.04 -11.30
CA GLY A 242 9.97 3.96 -10.57
C GLY A 242 10.27 2.61 -9.92
N GLY A 243 9.39 1.60 -10.03
CA GLY A 243 9.64 0.20 -9.66
C GLY A 243 10.09 0.01 -8.20
N TYR A 244 11.06 -0.89 -7.96
CA TYR A 244 11.57 -1.16 -6.60
C TYR A 244 12.08 0.07 -5.85
N PRO A 245 12.89 0.96 -6.46
CA PRO A 245 13.30 2.20 -5.79
C PRO A 245 12.11 2.99 -5.25
N ALA A 246 11.04 3.15 -6.04
CA ALA A 246 9.84 3.86 -5.60
C ALA A 246 9.17 3.20 -4.39
N VAL A 247 8.99 1.87 -4.41
CA VAL A 247 8.43 1.13 -3.26
C VAL A 247 9.24 1.37 -1.99
N ILE A 248 10.57 1.25 -2.07
CA ILE A 248 11.46 1.43 -0.91
C ILE A 248 11.33 2.87 -0.38
N ASN A 249 11.29 3.85 -1.28
CA ASN A 249 11.13 5.26 -0.90
C ASN A 249 9.77 5.52 -0.24
N ILE A 250 8.70 4.92 -0.75
CA ILE A 250 7.37 4.96 -0.11
C ILE A 250 7.44 4.40 1.31
N PHE A 251 8.12 3.27 1.52
CA PHE A 251 8.23 2.68 2.85
C PHE A 251 9.02 3.53 3.83
N ILE A 252 10.11 4.15 3.36
CA ILE A 252 10.88 5.12 4.15
C ILE A 252 10.02 6.36 4.47
N ALA A 253 9.26 6.86 3.49
CA ALA A 253 8.39 8.00 3.67
C ALA A 253 7.29 7.74 4.69
N ASN A 254 6.62 6.58 4.61
CA ASN A 254 5.61 6.16 5.58
C ASN A 254 6.16 6.17 7.02
N TYR A 255 7.38 5.66 7.21
CA TYR A 255 8.06 5.71 8.49
C TYR A 255 8.29 7.15 8.96
N LEU A 256 8.82 8.02 8.10
CA LEU A 256 9.15 9.41 8.45
C LEU A 256 7.90 10.22 8.81
N LEU A 257 6.81 10.05 8.07
CA LEU A 257 5.55 10.79 8.30
C LEU A 257 4.86 10.42 9.61
N ARG A 258 5.08 9.21 10.09
CA ARG A 258 4.56 8.74 11.38
C ARG A 258 5.45 9.12 12.55
N ASN A 259 6.71 9.44 12.31
CA ASN A 259 7.63 9.76 13.38
C ASN A 259 7.29 11.13 13.98
N VAL A 260 6.90 11.14 15.26
CA VAL A 260 6.49 12.35 16.00
C VAL A 260 7.58 13.42 15.98
N ALA A 261 8.86 13.04 15.99
CA ALA A 261 9.97 14.00 15.93
C ALA A 261 9.98 14.82 14.63
N GLN A 262 9.49 14.28 13.52
CA GLN A 262 9.35 15.04 12.26
C GLN A 262 8.19 16.04 12.33
N ARG A 263 7.08 15.68 12.98
CA ARG A 263 5.96 16.60 13.19
C ARG A 263 6.38 17.83 14.00
N ASP A 264 7.25 17.64 14.99
CA ASP A 264 7.79 18.74 15.79
C ASP A 264 8.68 19.69 14.96
N VAL A 265 9.41 19.16 13.98
CA VAL A 265 10.22 19.99 13.07
C VAL A 265 9.32 20.78 12.12
N SER A 266 8.33 20.13 11.48
CA SER A 266 7.38 20.82 10.61
C SER A 266 6.60 21.91 11.35
N ALA A 267 6.17 21.65 12.58
CA ALA A 267 5.49 22.66 13.41
C ALA A 267 6.38 23.87 13.72
N LYS A 268 7.68 23.66 13.98
CA LYS A 268 8.63 24.76 14.19
C LYS A 268 8.85 25.59 12.92
N ILE A 269 8.97 24.93 11.76
CA ILE A 269 9.10 25.63 10.47
C ILE A 269 7.82 26.44 10.20
N ALA A 270 6.65 25.82 10.33
CA ALA A 270 5.35 26.50 10.16
C ALA A 270 5.23 27.74 11.06
N ALA A 271 5.57 27.62 12.34
CA ALA A 271 5.55 28.74 13.29
C ALA A 271 6.52 29.86 12.90
N SER A 272 7.71 29.52 12.39
CA SER A 272 8.69 30.50 11.90
C SER A 272 8.15 31.28 10.70
N TYR A 273 7.56 30.58 9.73
CA TYR A 273 6.97 31.21 8.54
C TYR A 273 5.70 31.99 8.88
N ASP A 274 4.88 31.54 9.83
CA ASP A 274 3.77 32.31 10.39
C ASP A 274 4.24 33.63 11.06
N GLY A 275 5.41 33.62 11.68
CA GLY A 275 6.03 34.83 12.23
C GLY A 275 6.55 35.81 11.17
N PHE A 276 6.86 35.30 9.98
CA PHE A 276 7.49 36.06 8.90
C PHE A 276 6.52 36.47 7.77
N ALA A 277 5.33 35.87 7.71
CA ALA A 277 4.36 36.00 6.62
C ALA A 277 4.10 37.44 6.14
N SER A 278 3.84 38.38 7.05
CA SER A 278 3.51 39.76 6.68
C SER A 278 4.66 40.56 6.06
N LYS A 279 5.90 40.04 6.13
CA LYS A 279 7.11 40.68 5.61
C LYS A 279 7.77 39.86 4.50
N TYR A 280 7.18 38.72 4.16
CA TYR A 280 7.77 37.74 3.25
C TYR A 280 8.03 38.37 1.89
N ASP A 281 6.99 38.91 1.26
CA ASP A 281 7.09 39.51 -0.08
C ASP A 281 8.02 40.71 -0.10
N THR A 282 7.96 41.58 0.91
CA THR A 282 8.87 42.74 1.01
C THR A 282 10.33 42.33 1.15
N SER A 283 10.59 41.21 1.83
CA SER A 283 11.95 40.68 1.98
C SER A 283 12.41 39.97 0.70
N LEU A 284 11.50 39.33 -0.03
CA LEU A 284 11.77 38.73 -1.34
C LEU A 284 12.00 39.78 -2.44
N ASP A 285 11.27 40.89 -2.40
CA ASP A 285 11.39 42.02 -3.34
C ASP A 285 12.75 42.72 -3.23
N HIS A 286 13.39 42.67 -2.06
CA HIS A 286 14.75 43.20 -1.89
C HIS A 286 15.77 42.46 -2.76
N ASP A 287 15.50 41.19 -3.08
CA ASP A 287 16.39 40.35 -3.88
C ASP A 287 15.93 40.18 -5.34
N ASN A 288 14.72 40.62 -5.73
CA ASN A 288 14.12 40.67 -7.09
C ASN A 288 14.29 39.43 -8.02
N THR A 289 14.87 38.35 -7.51
CA THR A 289 15.41 37.25 -8.30
C THR A 289 14.41 36.12 -8.44
N ILE A 290 13.58 35.88 -7.42
CA ILE A 290 12.63 34.76 -7.41
C ILE A 290 11.45 35.02 -8.36
N ALA A 291 10.80 36.19 -8.27
CA ALA A 291 9.70 36.53 -9.18
C ALA A 291 10.17 36.61 -10.63
N ALA A 292 11.37 37.15 -10.87
CA ALA A 292 11.98 37.17 -12.21
C ALA A 292 12.32 35.76 -12.72
N ALA A 293 12.87 34.88 -11.87
CA ALA A 293 13.15 33.50 -12.23
C ALA A 293 11.86 32.71 -12.54
N ILE A 294 10.81 32.89 -11.74
CA ILE A 294 9.50 32.32 -12.01
C ILE A 294 8.97 32.83 -13.34
N ARG A 295 9.02 34.15 -13.58
CA ARG A 295 8.53 34.76 -14.84
C ARG A 295 9.24 34.18 -16.06
N ASN A 296 10.57 34.07 -16.00
CA ASN A 296 11.35 33.45 -17.07
C ASN A 296 10.91 31.99 -17.34
N LEU A 297 10.51 31.24 -16.31
CA LEU A 297 10.04 29.87 -16.48
C LEU A 297 8.61 29.82 -17.03
N THR A 298 7.71 30.68 -16.54
CA THR A 298 6.33 30.78 -17.04
C THR A 298 6.25 31.30 -18.46
N ASP A 299 7.26 32.04 -18.93
CA ASP A 299 7.35 32.51 -20.31
C ASP A 299 7.85 31.41 -21.27
N VAL A 300 8.60 30.43 -20.75
CA VAL A 300 9.23 29.36 -21.55
C VAL A 300 8.39 28.08 -21.56
N TYR A 301 7.70 27.78 -20.46
CA TYR A 301 6.96 26.54 -20.28
C TYR A 301 5.45 26.80 -20.19
N ASP A 302 4.66 25.94 -20.83
CA ASP A 302 3.21 25.90 -20.66
C ASP A 302 2.88 25.20 -19.34
N PHE A 303 2.06 25.86 -18.52
CA PHE A 303 1.55 25.36 -17.24
C PHE A 303 0.03 25.10 -17.29
N GLY A 304 -0.53 24.89 -18.48
CA GLY A 304 -1.94 24.55 -18.66
C GLY A 304 -2.34 23.23 -17.98
N GLY A 305 -3.58 23.17 -17.47
CA GLY A 305 -4.07 22.00 -16.72
C GLY A 305 -3.99 22.20 -15.21
N THR A 306 -3.83 21.13 -14.44
CA THR A 306 -3.79 21.17 -12.97
C THR A 306 -2.35 21.31 -12.48
N VAL A 307 -2.09 22.34 -11.68
CA VAL A 307 -0.78 22.63 -11.11
C VAL A 307 -0.82 22.54 -9.60
N PHE A 308 0.08 21.75 -9.03
CA PHE A 308 0.36 21.73 -7.60
C PHE A 308 1.53 22.65 -7.30
N ASP A 309 1.28 23.72 -6.55
CA ASP A 309 2.31 24.62 -6.04
C ASP A 309 2.65 24.26 -4.60
N LEU A 310 3.75 23.53 -4.43
CA LEU A 310 4.20 23.01 -3.15
C LEU A 310 5.05 24.04 -2.41
N ALA A 311 4.70 24.27 -1.15
CA ALA A 311 5.20 25.38 -0.34
C ALA A 311 4.94 26.72 -1.06
N CYS A 312 3.68 26.95 -1.42
CA CYS A 312 3.25 28.09 -2.23
C CYS A 312 3.49 29.46 -1.55
N GLY A 313 3.77 29.49 -0.25
CA GLY A 313 4.04 30.72 0.49
C GLY A 313 2.86 31.68 0.40
N THR A 314 3.14 32.90 -0.02
CA THR A 314 2.16 33.98 -0.26
C THR A 314 1.54 33.93 -1.66
N GLY A 315 1.88 32.95 -2.49
CA GLY A 315 1.28 32.77 -3.82
C GLY A 315 2.01 33.46 -4.98
N VAL A 316 3.29 33.80 -4.81
CA VAL A 316 4.08 34.52 -5.84
C VAL A 316 4.04 33.81 -7.20
N PHE A 317 4.13 32.47 -7.21
CA PHE A 317 4.08 31.70 -8.46
C PHE A 317 2.77 31.90 -9.21
N GLY A 318 1.63 31.71 -8.52
CA GLY A 318 0.31 31.88 -9.12
C GLY A 318 0.11 33.29 -9.64
N CYS A 319 0.49 34.32 -8.87
CA CYS A 319 0.40 35.72 -9.30
C CYS A 319 1.20 35.98 -10.59
N VAL A 320 2.44 35.51 -10.67
CA VAL A 320 3.28 35.68 -11.87
C VAL A 320 2.69 34.92 -13.07
N LEU A 321 2.16 33.72 -12.87
CA LEU A 321 1.53 32.93 -13.93
C LEU A 321 0.23 33.58 -14.44
N ALA A 322 -0.57 34.17 -13.55
CA ALA A 322 -1.79 34.88 -13.92
C ALA A 322 -1.51 36.15 -14.75
N GLU A 323 -0.37 36.82 -14.50
CA GLU A 323 0.07 37.99 -15.27
C GLU A 323 0.55 37.63 -16.68
N SER A 324 1.09 36.43 -16.89
CA SER A 324 1.69 36.03 -18.19
C SER A 324 0.66 35.57 -19.23
N ASN A 325 -0.66 35.64 -18.95
CA ASN A 325 -1.74 35.18 -19.82
C ASN A 325 -1.58 33.71 -20.28
N ALA A 326 -0.84 32.89 -19.53
CA ALA A 326 -0.74 31.46 -19.76
C ALA A 326 -2.12 30.80 -19.62
N ALA A 327 -2.32 29.66 -20.28
CA ALA A 327 -3.59 28.93 -20.38
C ALA A 327 -4.33 28.80 -19.04
N SER A 328 -5.65 28.48 -19.07
CA SER A 328 -6.50 28.28 -17.89
C SER A 328 -5.94 27.20 -16.93
N SER A 329 -4.98 27.56 -16.09
CA SER A 329 -4.36 26.70 -15.11
C SER A 329 -5.24 26.63 -13.87
N ARG A 330 -5.52 25.40 -13.45
CA ARG A 330 -6.15 25.10 -12.17
C ARG A 330 -5.07 25.00 -11.10
N LEU A 331 -4.90 26.07 -10.32
CA LEU A 331 -3.86 26.17 -9.30
C LEU A 331 -4.33 25.67 -7.93
N LEU A 332 -3.63 24.69 -7.39
CA LEU A 332 -3.81 24.17 -6.03
C LEU A 332 -2.52 24.43 -5.23
N GLY A 333 -2.62 25.24 -4.18
CA GLY A 333 -1.49 25.62 -3.34
C GLY A 333 -1.41 24.79 -2.06
N PHE A 334 -0.20 24.48 -1.61
CA PHE A 334 0.03 23.73 -0.38
C PHE A 334 1.10 24.42 0.45
N ASP A 335 0.80 24.77 1.70
CA ASP A 335 1.79 25.34 2.62
C ASP A 335 1.54 24.90 4.06
N ILE A 336 2.60 24.67 4.83
CA ILE A 336 2.51 24.31 6.25
C ILE A 336 2.18 25.53 7.14
N SER A 337 2.49 26.73 6.68
CA SER A 337 2.21 27.98 7.38
C SER A 337 0.79 28.45 7.08
N SER A 338 -0.02 28.47 8.13
CA SER A 338 -1.41 28.92 8.05
C SER A 338 -1.53 30.38 7.57
N LYS A 339 -0.60 31.25 7.98
CA LYS A 339 -0.63 32.67 7.60
C LYS A 339 -0.13 32.89 6.18
N MET A 340 0.91 32.20 5.73
CA MET A 340 1.34 32.24 4.33
C MET A 340 0.19 31.81 3.42
N ALA A 341 -0.41 30.65 3.71
CA ALA A 341 -1.55 30.14 2.96
C ALA A 341 -2.75 31.10 2.96
N ASN A 342 -3.04 31.78 4.08
CA ASN A 342 -4.11 32.79 4.11
C ASN A 342 -3.82 33.99 3.21
N ILE A 343 -2.57 34.46 3.14
CA ILE A 343 -2.16 35.52 2.21
C ILE A 343 -2.30 35.01 0.78
N CYS A 344 -1.82 33.80 0.49
CA CYS A 344 -1.97 33.16 -0.81
C CYS A 344 -3.44 33.07 -1.25
N ARG A 345 -4.36 32.61 -0.37
CA ARG A 345 -5.82 32.60 -0.64
C ARG A 345 -6.35 33.99 -0.97
N SER A 346 -5.86 35.03 -0.29
CA SER A 346 -6.34 36.40 -0.50
C SER A 346 -5.98 36.99 -1.86
N THR A 347 -5.03 36.38 -2.59
CA THR A 347 -4.72 36.77 -3.98
C THR A 347 -5.88 36.51 -4.94
N GLY A 348 -6.74 35.54 -4.63
CA GLY A 348 -7.83 35.10 -5.51
C GLY A 348 -7.38 34.34 -6.76
N VAL A 349 -6.09 34.01 -6.88
CA VAL A 349 -5.51 33.35 -8.05
C VAL A 349 -5.58 31.82 -7.96
N TYR A 350 -5.53 31.27 -6.76
CA TYR A 350 -5.59 29.82 -6.52
C TYR A 350 -7.03 29.36 -6.34
N GLU A 351 -7.40 28.22 -6.93
CA GLU A 351 -8.71 27.60 -6.72
C GLU A 351 -8.86 27.17 -5.26
N ALA A 352 -7.82 26.54 -4.71
CA ALA A 352 -7.75 26.17 -3.32
C ALA A 352 -6.31 26.25 -2.80
N VAL A 353 -6.19 26.52 -1.51
CA VAL A 353 -4.91 26.44 -0.79
C VAL A 353 -5.13 25.59 0.45
N HIS A 354 -4.29 24.57 0.62
CA HIS A 354 -4.38 23.59 1.70
C HIS A 354 -3.27 23.80 2.72
N ILE A 355 -3.59 23.58 4.01
CA ILE A 355 -2.60 23.62 5.08
C ILE A 355 -2.00 22.22 5.22
N GLU A 356 -0.96 21.94 4.44
CA GLU A 356 -0.36 20.61 4.33
C GLU A 356 1.15 20.70 4.09
N SER A 357 1.87 19.65 4.50
CA SER A 357 3.28 19.52 4.11
C SER A 357 3.41 19.11 2.65
N MET A 358 4.57 19.41 2.04
CA MET A 358 4.85 19.01 0.66
C MET A 358 4.71 17.49 0.49
N GLU A 359 5.15 16.71 1.47
CA GLU A 359 5.04 15.25 1.47
C GLU A 359 3.60 14.77 1.53
N GLN A 360 2.78 15.36 2.40
CA GLN A 360 1.36 15.02 2.53
C GLN A 360 0.59 15.36 1.26
N ALA A 361 0.85 16.53 0.67
CA ALA A 361 0.26 16.95 -0.59
C ALA A 361 0.56 15.97 -1.73
N LEU A 362 1.79 15.48 -1.81
CA LEU A 362 2.22 14.51 -2.84
C LEU A 362 1.62 13.12 -2.62
N LEU A 363 1.52 12.65 -1.38
CA LEU A 363 0.95 11.33 -1.07
C LEU A 363 -0.57 11.29 -1.22
N HIS A 364 -1.23 12.43 -1.02
CA HIS A 364 -2.68 12.56 -1.12
C HIS A 364 -3.12 13.31 -2.37
N CYS A 365 -2.29 13.32 -3.44
CA CYS A 365 -2.58 14.07 -4.65
C CYS A 365 -3.98 13.74 -5.23
N ASP A 366 -4.35 12.45 -5.23
CA ASP A 366 -5.65 11.95 -5.71
C ASP A 366 -6.84 12.46 -4.87
N CYS A 367 -6.61 12.92 -3.63
CA CYS A 367 -7.65 13.54 -2.80
C CYS A 367 -7.93 15.00 -3.20
N PHE A 368 -6.99 15.66 -3.89
CA PHE A 368 -7.11 17.05 -4.29
C PHE A 368 -7.47 17.20 -5.78
N ALA A 369 -7.01 16.28 -6.63
CA ALA A 369 -7.32 16.29 -8.06
C ALA A 369 -7.29 14.87 -8.67
N GLU A 370 -8.09 14.62 -9.70
CA GLU A 370 -8.06 13.35 -10.46
C GLU A 370 -6.76 13.15 -11.27
N GLY A 371 -5.99 14.21 -11.45
CA GLY A 371 -4.71 14.20 -12.14
C GLY A 371 -3.98 15.53 -11.96
N VAL A 372 -2.65 15.47 -12.01
CA VAL A 372 -1.76 16.62 -11.86
C VAL A 372 -0.83 16.68 -13.06
N ASP A 373 -0.87 17.79 -13.79
CA ASP A 373 -0.07 18.01 -14.99
C ASP A 373 1.30 18.59 -14.64
N HIS A 374 1.34 19.46 -13.61
CA HIS A 374 2.55 20.14 -13.17
C HIS A 374 2.68 20.15 -11.65
N ILE A 375 3.90 19.93 -11.15
CA ILE A 375 4.24 20.11 -9.74
C ILE A 375 5.41 21.07 -9.66
N VAL A 376 5.25 22.17 -8.93
CA VAL A 376 6.28 23.21 -8.75
C VAL A 376 6.60 23.40 -7.27
N CYS A 377 7.83 23.83 -6.98
CA CYS A 377 8.28 24.19 -5.63
C CYS A 377 9.47 25.14 -5.74
N PHE A 378 9.22 26.46 -5.67
CA PHE A 378 10.24 27.46 -6.00
C PHE A 378 11.10 27.93 -4.82
N THR A 379 10.53 27.96 -3.61
CA THR A 379 11.14 28.73 -2.50
C THR A 379 11.56 27.87 -1.31
N ALA A 380 11.11 26.62 -1.24
CA ALA A 380 11.20 25.83 -0.01
C ALA A 380 11.56 24.35 -0.23
N ILE A 381 12.03 23.96 -1.41
CA ILE A 381 12.42 22.57 -1.69
C ILE A 381 13.51 22.04 -0.75
N HIS A 382 14.33 22.92 -0.16
CA HIS A 382 15.35 22.57 0.82
C HIS A 382 14.78 22.13 2.18
N PHE A 383 13.51 22.42 2.47
CA PHE A 383 12.78 21.86 3.61
C PHE A 383 12.15 20.50 3.31
N CYS A 384 12.04 20.12 2.04
CA CYS A 384 11.65 18.77 1.66
C CYS A 384 12.80 17.85 2.05
N ALA A 385 12.55 16.89 2.94
CA ALA A 385 13.59 15.94 3.31
C ALA A 385 14.12 15.27 2.03
N LEU A 386 15.45 15.12 1.91
CA LEU A 386 16.09 14.56 0.71
C LEU A 386 15.51 13.18 0.29
N ARG A 387 14.91 12.47 1.25
CA ARG A 387 14.27 11.16 1.06
C ARG A 387 12.82 11.27 0.54
N SER A 388 12.15 12.39 0.81
CA SER A 388 10.83 12.75 0.28
C SER A 388 10.90 13.26 -1.16
N LEU A 389 12.04 13.84 -1.57
CA LEU A 389 12.29 14.22 -2.96
C LEU A 389 12.19 13.01 -3.91
N HIS A 390 12.56 11.80 -3.49
CA HIS A 390 12.39 10.63 -4.37
C HIS A 390 10.93 10.21 -4.57
N LEU A 391 10.01 10.51 -3.64
CA LEU A 391 8.58 10.37 -3.90
C LEU A 391 8.17 11.30 -5.05
N PHE A 392 8.61 12.56 -5.00
CA PHE A 392 8.36 13.56 -6.04
C PHE A 392 8.71 13.02 -7.44
N TRP A 393 9.91 12.45 -7.60
CA TRP A 393 10.33 11.84 -8.87
C TRP A 393 9.56 10.57 -9.27
N SER A 394 9.10 9.80 -8.28
CA SER A 394 8.31 8.59 -8.53
C SER A 394 6.91 8.93 -9.04
N PHE A 395 6.32 10.05 -8.59
CA PHE A 395 4.98 10.50 -9.03
C PHE A 395 5.01 11.46 -10.23
N ALA A 396 6.10 12.20 -10.44
CA ALA A 396 6.26 13.06 -11.61
C ALA A 396 6.53 12.28 -12.91
N SER A 397 6.84 10.98 -12.81
CA SER A 397 6.84 10.09 -13.96
C SER A 397 5.40 9.72 -14.29
N PRO A 398 4.93 9.89 -15.54
CA PRO A 398 3.57 9.49 -15.89
C PRO A 398 3.39 8.03 -15.47
N TRP A 399 2.36 7.78 -14.65
CA TRP A 399 1.86 6.42 -14.49
C TRP A 399 1.75 5.83 -15.89
N PRO A 400 2.25 4.61 -16.15
CA PRO A 400 2.00 3.98 -17.43
C PRO A 400 0.48 3.92 -17.57
N ARG A 401 -0.08 4.90 -18.29
CA ARG A 401 -1.46 4.88 -18.74
C ARG A 401 -1.50 3.60 -19.53
N SER A 402 -2.18 2.59 -18.99
CA SER A 402 -2.16 1.25 -19.56
C SER A 402 -2.45 1.39 -21.06
N PRO A 403 -1.59 0.87 -21.95
CA PRO A 403 -1.84 0.90 -23.37
C PRO A 403 -3.08 0.12 -23.74
#